data_AF-A0A8T4D6H5-F1
#
_entry.id   AF-A0A8T4D6H5-F1
#
_cell.length_a   1.000
_cell.length_b   1.000
_cell.length_c   1.000
_cell.angle_alpha   90.00
_cell.angle_beta   90.00
_cell.angle_gamma   90.00
#
_symmetry.space_group_name_H-M   'P 1'
#
loop_
_entity.id
_entity.type
_entity.pdbx_description
1 polymer ?
#
loop_
_entity_poly.entity_id
_entity_poly.type
_entity_poly.pdbx_seq_one_letter_code
_entity_poly.pdbx_strand_id
1 'polypeptide(L)' 'MVEYVRGSDSDKWHWCKNCTQYPMYIYQKTSVEPPSDLCEQCKTKEDNRDCKM' A
#
# COMPACT_ATOMS: atom_id res chain seq x y z
N MET A 1 5.53 9.75 8.06
CA MET A 1 6.13 8.45 7.72
C MET A 1 5.11 7.70 6.91
N VAL A 2 5.52 7.01 5.84
CA VAL A 2 4.61 6.20 5.02
C VAL A 2 4.39 4.88 5.75
N GLU A 3 3.13 4.50 5.97
CA GLU A 3 2.77 3.20 6.53
C GLU A 3 2.34 2.27 5.39
N TYR A 4 3.06 1.17 5.24
CA TYR A 4 2.71 0.09 4.32
C TYR A 4 1.80 -0.87 5.06
N VAL A 5 0.65 -1.18 4.48
CA VAL A 5 -0.36 -2.10 5.00
C VAL A 5 -0.59 -3.24 4.03
N ARG A 6 -0.81 -4.43 4.54
CA ARG A 6 -1.11 -5.63 3.75
C ARG A 6 -2.37 -6.28 4.29
N GLY A 7 -3.25 -6.71 3.39
CA GLY A 7 -4.48 -7.43 3.72
C GLY A 7 -4.22 -8.91 4.02
N SER A 8 -5.20 -9.60 4.61
CA SER A 8 -5.11 -11.06 4.80
C SER A 8 -5.29 -11.84 3.49
N ASP A 9 -6.03 -11.24 2.55
CA ASP A 9 -6.44 -11.85 1.27
C ASP A 9 -5.52 -11.42 0.11
N SER A 10 -4.70 -10.39 0.31
CA SER A 10 -3.86 -9.81 -0.73
C SER A 10 -2.40 -9.90 -0.30
N ASP A 11 -1.57 -10.50 -1.15
CA ASP A 11 -0.13 -10.53 -0.93
C ASP A 11 0.52 -9.16 -1.10
N LYS A 12 -0.20 -8.19 -1.69
CA LYS A 12 0.34 -6.87 -1.99
C LYS A 12 0.29 -5.90 -0.80
N TRP A 13 1.34 -5.10 -0.68
CA TRP A 13 1.47 -3.98 0.23
C TRP A 13 0.93 -2.69 -0.39
N HIS A 14 0.12 -1.98 0.38
CA HIS A 14 -0.54 -0.75 0.00
C HIS A 14 -0.17 0.35 0.99
N TRP A 15 0.08 1.55 0.52
CA TRP A 15 0.34 2.71 1.38
C TRP A 15 -0.51 3.93 1.00
N CYS A 16 -1.08 3.91 -0.21
CA CYS A 16 -2.04 4.91 -0.66
C CYS A 16 -3.45 4.49 -0.24
N LYS A 17 -4.08 5.19 0.70
CA LYS A 17 -5.47 5.00 1.12
C LYS A 17 -6.48 5.21 -0.01
N ASN A 18 -6.11 5.95 -1.06
CA ASN A 18 -6.92 6.11 -2.28
C ASN A 18 -6.64 5.04 -3.35
N CYS A 19 -5.90 3.97 -3.01
CA CYS A 19 -5.76 2.81 -3.87
C CYS A 19 -7.10 2.06 -3.95
N THR A 20 -7.51 1.66 -5.15
CA THR A 20 -8.77 0.92 -5.34
C THR A 20 -8.76 -0.45 -4.68
N GLN A 21 -7.57 -1.05 -4.57
CA GLN A 21 -7.33 -2.33 -3.90
C GLN A 21 -6.86 -2.17 -2.44
N TYR A 22 -7.03 -0.97 -1.85
CA TYR A 22 -6.61 -0.78 -0.46
C TYR A 22 -7.38 -1.75 0.46
N PRO A 23 -6.70 -2.55 1.28
CA PRO A 23 -7.35 -3.58 2.07
C PRO A 23 -8.25 -2.97 3.14
N MET A 24 -9.50 -3.44 3.22
CA MET A 24 -10.43 -3.04 4.29
C MET A 24 -9.99 -3.58 5.67
N TYR A 25 -9.39 -4.77 5.68
CA TYR A 25 -8.84 -5.40 6.88
C TYR A 25 -7.32 -5.51 6.77
N ILE A 26 -6.63 -4.71 7.58
CA ILE A 26 -5.17 -4.70 7.64
C ILE A 26 -4.72 -5.87 8.49
N TYR A 27 -4.01 -6.82 7.88
CA TYR A 27 -3.39 -7.95 8.54
C TYR A 27 -2.02 -7.58 9.11
N GLN A 28 -1.22 -6.89 8.29
CA GLN A 28 0.13 -6.49 8.65
C GLN A 28 0.36 -5.02 8.29
N LYS A 29 1.10 -4.31 9.13
CA LYS A 29 1.55 -2.95 8.87
C LYS A 29 3.02 -2.77 9.22
N THR A 30 3.72 -1.96 8.45
CA THR A 30 5.14 -1.65 8.66
C THR A 30 5.42 -0.22 8.22
N SER A 31 6.33 0.45 8.92
CA SER A 31 6.86 1.77 8.53
C SER A 31 8.11 1.66 7.64
N VAL A 32 8.58 0.43 7.41
CA VAL A 32 9.73 0.13 6.54
C VAL A 32 9.22 -0.38 5.21
N GLU A 33 9.76 0.14 4.11
CA GLU A 33 9.40 -0.33 2.76
C GLU A 33 9.67 -1.84 2.64
N PRO A 34 8.64 -2.65 2.33
CA PRO A 34 8.81 -4.07 2.11
C PRO A 34 9.56 -4.31 0.79
N PRO A 35 10.48 -5.29 0.74
CA PRO A 35 11.35 -5.51 -0.41
C PRO A 35 10.62 -6.05 -1.65
N SER A 36 9.39 -6.55 -1.50
CA SER A 36 8.59 -7.13 -2.59
C SER A 36 7.09 -6.99 -2.30
N ASP A 37 6.28 -7.31 -3.31
CA ASP A 37 4.83 -7.28 -3.26
C ASP A 37 4.23 -5.87 -3.09
N LEU A 38 4.90 -4.82 -3.52
CA LEU A 38 4.29 -3.48 -3.54
C LEU A 38 3.17 -3.39 -4.58
N CYS A 39 2.05 -2.77 -4.21
CA CYS A 39 0.95 -2.53 -5.13
C CYS A 39 1.36 -1.54 -6.24
N GLU A 40 1.22 -1.97 -7.49
CA GLU A 40 1.57 -1.16 -8.67
C GLU A 40 0.73 0.13 -8.76
N GLN A 41 -0.55 0.09 -8.40
CA GLN A 41 -1.37 1.30 -8.35
C GLN A 41 -0.85 2.32 -7.33
N CYS A 42 -0.37 1.84 -6.18
CA CYS A 42 0.24 2.73 -5.18
C CYS A 42 1.54 3.33 -5.74
N LYS A 43 2.40 2.55 -6.41
CA LYS A 43 3.60 3.06 -7.09
C LYS A 43 3.25 4.14 -8.12
N THR A 44 2.30 3.85 -9.00
CA THR A 44 1.87 4.79 -10.03
C THR A 44 1.29 6.07 -9.42
N LYS A 45 0.49 5.97 -8.36
CA LYS A 45 -0.08 7.13 -7.67
C LYS A 45 0.98 7.95 -6.94
N GLU A 46 1.98 7.31 -6.36
CA GLU A 46 3.11 8.00 -5.73
C GLU A 46 3.94 8.76 -6.75
N ASP A 47 4.26 8.12 -7.88
CA ASP A 47 4.94 8.75 -9.02
C ASP A 47 4.16 9.97 -9.54
N ASN A 48 2.84 9.82 -9.65
CA ASN A 48 1.94 10.91 -10.05
C ASN A 48 1.61 11.91 -8.92
N ARG A 49 2.17 11.75 -7.71
CA ARG A 49 1.86 12.55 -6.51
C ARG A 49 0.36 12.62 -6.15
N ASP A 50 -0.40 11.59 -6.55
CA ASP A 50 -1.82 11.39 -6.27
C ASP A 50 -2.06 10.44 -5.08
N CYS A 51 -0.99 9.85 -4.52
CA CYS A 51 -1.09 8.97 -3.37
C CYS A 51 -1.57 9.73 -2.12
N LYS A 52 -2.71 9.31 -1.56
CA LYS A 52 -3.22 9.84 -0.28
C LYS A 52 -2.82 8.91 0.85
N MET A 53 -1.97 9.41 1.75
CA MET A 53 -1.41 8.66 2.89
C MET A 53 -2.38 8.54 4.06
#